data_AF-A0A7C8A6T0-F1
#
_entry.id   AF-A0A7C8A6T0-F1
#
_cell.length_a   1.000
_cell.length_b   1.000
_cell.length_c   1.000
_cell.angle_alpha   90.00
_cell.angle_beta   90.00
_cell.angle_gamma   90.00
#
_symmetry.space_group_name_H-M   'P 1'
#
loop_
_entity.id
_entity.type
_entity.pdbx_description
1 polymer ?
#
loop_
_entity_poly.entity_id
_entity_poly.type
_entity_poly.pdbx_seq_one_letter_code
_entity_poly.pdbx_strand_id
1 'polypeptide(L)' 'MECRYHPGQRAFVQCQKMMVGYCQDCLENCEACTDPCSYCKFRPQCIIWEMCRKSAKRYRLEREAKG' A
#
# COMPACT_ATOMS: atom_id res chain seq x y z
N MET A 1 3.90 -16.45 -2.50
CA MET A 1 4.16 -15.23 -1.70
C MET A 1 2.98 -15.00 -0.77
N GLU A 2 3.24 -14.61 0.47
CA GLU A 2 2.21 -14.40 1.50
C GLU A 2 2.02 -12.91 1.80
N CYS A 3 0.85 -12.56 2.33
CA CYS A 3 0.58 -11.21 2.78
C CYS A 3 1.39 -10.89 4.05
N ARG A 4 2.00 -9.70 4.10
CA ARG A 4 2.73 -9.21 5.29
C ARG A 4 1.84 -9.11 6.53
N TYR A 5 0.59 -8.71 6.34
CA TYR A 5 -0.35 -8.39 7.42
C TYR A 5 -1.30 -9.53 7.76
N HIS A 6 -1.52 -10.46 6.82
CA HIS A 6 -2.41 -11.59 6.99
C HIS A 6 -1.63 -12.90 6.80
N PRO A 7 -1.14 -13.50 7.91
CA PRO A 7 -0.48 -14.80 7.86
C PRO A 7 -1.40 -15.85 7.24
N GLY A 8 -0.89 -16.66 6.31
CA GLY A 8 -1.67 -17.70 5.63
C GLY A 8 -2.55 -17.21 4.47
N GLN A 9 -2.68 -15.90 4.23
CA GLN A 9 -3.30 -15.39 3.02
C GLN A 9 -2.28 -15.24 1.89
N ARG A 10 -2.65 -15.66 0.68
CA ARG A 10 -1.86 -15.43 -0.53
C ARG A 10 -1.84 -13.94 -0.85
N ALA A 11 -0.65 -13.40 -1.14
CA ALA A 11 -0.60 -12.05 -1.65
C ALA A 11 -1.11 -11.99 -3.09
N PHE A 12 -1.92 -10.97 -3.38
CA PHE A 12 -2.43 -10.67 -4.70
C PHE A 12 -1.49 -9.73 -5.48
N VAL A 13 -0.76 -8.87 -4.75
CA VAL A 13 0.18 -7.90 -5.31
C VAL A 13 1.48 -7.88 -4.51
N GLN A 14 2.58 -7.53 -5.17
CA GLN A 14 3.86 -7.22 -4.52
C GLN A 14 4.16 -5.72 -4.61
N CYS A 15 4.53 -5.10 -3.49
CA CYS A 15 5.16 -3.79 -3.49
C CYS A 15 6.60 -3.90 -4.01
N GLN A 16 6.90 -3.28 -5.15
CA GLN A 16 8.24 -3.31 -5.77
C GLN A 16 9.30 -2.53 -4.98
N LYS A 17 8.90 -1.56 -4.13
CA LYS A 17 9.83 -0.78 -3.30
C LYS A 17 10.41 -1.64 -2.17
N MET A 18 9.57 -2.43 -1.52
CA MET A 18 9.92 -3.19 -0.31
C MET A 18 10.02 -4.70 -0.58
N MET A 19 9.65 -5.16 -1.77
CA MET A 19 9.54 -6.58 -2.15
C MET A 19 8.57 -7.41 -1.30
N VAL A 20 7.55 -6.74 -0.73
CA VAL A 20 6.57 -7.35 0.19
C VAL A 20 5.23 -7.61 -0.48
N GLY A 21 4.57 -8.72 -0.13
CA GLY A 21 3.23 -9.07 -0.59
C GLY A 21 2.09 -8.51 0.24
N TYR A 22 1.01 -8.14 -0.44
CA TYR A 22 -0.28 -7.79 0.18
C TYR A 22 -1.43 -8.57 -0.44
N CYS A 23 -2.36 -9.04 0.39
CA CYS A 23 -3.60 -9.67 -0.06
C CYS A 23 -4.59 -8.65 -0.60
N GLN A 24 -5.71 -9.15 -1.14
CA GLN A 24 -6.81 -8.31 -1.62
C GLN A 24 -7.41 -7.45 -0.52
N ASP A 25 -7.61 -7.99 0.70
CA ASP A 25 -8.17 -7.22 1.82
C ASP A 25 -7.32 -5.98 2.15
N CYS A 26 -5.99 -6.12 2.12
CA CYS A 26 -5.08 -4.97 2.33
C CYS A 26 -5.16 -3.94 1.21
N LEU A 27 -5.43 -4.37 -0.03
CA LEU A 27 -5.61 -3.46 -1.16
C LEU A 27 -6.92 -2.68 -1.04
N GLU A 28 -8.01 -3.38 -0.72
CA GLU A 28 -9.36 -2.79 -0.60
C GLU A 28 -9.45 -1.83 0.59
N ASN A 29 -8.85 -2.18 1.72
CA ASN A 29 -8.81 -1.34 2.92
C ASN A 29 -7.70 -0.28 2.90
N CYS A 30 -6.99 -0.14 1.77
CA CYS A 30 -5.89 0.81 1.61
C CYS A 30 -4.76 0.66 2.67
N GLU A 31 -4.50 -0.57 3.10
CA GLU A 31 -3.48 -0.93 4.11
C GLU A 31 -2.18 -1.44 3.51
N ALA A 32 -2.17 -1.77 2.22
CA ALA A 32 -1.01 -2.33 1.54
C ALA A 32 0.18 -1.33 1.38
N CYS A 33 -0.07 -0.02 1.27
CA CYS A 33 1.02 0.95 1.15
C CYS A 33 1.55 1.36 2.54
N THR A 34 2.72 0.86 2.93
CA THR A 34 3.38 1.20 4.21
C THR A 34 3.99 2.59 4.24
N ASP A 35 4.24 3.19 3.07
CA ASP A 35 4.93 4.47 2.93
C ASP A 35 4.31 5.34 1.82
N PRO A 36 3.05 5.79 2.01
CA PRO A 36 2.30 6.57 1.03
C PRO A 36 2.71 8.05 0.99
N CYS A 37 3.50 8.53 1.95
CA CYS A 37 3.91 9.94 2.03
C CYS A 37 5.28 10.19 1.38
N SER A 38 6.16 9.19 1.35
CA SER A 38 7.48 9.35 0.72
C SER A 38 7.46 9.08 -0.78
N TYR A 39 8.49 9.59 -1.46
CA TYR A 39 8.73 9.30 -2.87
C TYR A 39 8.89 7.79 -3.12
N CYS A 40 8.30 7.33 -4.22
CA CYS A 40 8.47 5.97 -4.72
C CYS A 40 8.48 6.00 -6.25
N LYS A 41 9.61 5.61 -6.85
CA LYS A 41 9.82 5.61 -8.31
C LYS A 41 8.85 4.71 -9.07
N PHE A 42 8.29 3.71 -8.40
CA PHE A 42 7.35 2.75 -9.00
C PHE A 42 5.89 3.24 -8.97
N ARG A 43 5.59 4.42 -8.42
CA ARG A 43 4.21 4.94 -8.35
C ARG A 43 3.45 4.95 -9.69
N PRO A 44 4.05 5.32 -10.83
CA PRO A 44 3.34 5.31 -12.11
C PRO A 44 2.77 3.93 -12.51
N GLN A 45 3.36 2.85 -12.00
CA GLN A 45 2.98 1.46 -12.27
C GLN A 45 2.48 0.70 -11.02
N CYS A 46 2.29 1.40 -9.90
CA CYS A 46 1.96 0.77 -8.62
C CYS A 46 0.46 0.71 -8.42
N ILE A 47 -0.13 -0.48 -8.61
CA ILE A 47 -1.57 -0.69 -8.38
C ILE A 47 -1.97 -0.44 -6.91
N ILE A 48 -1.09 -0.74 -5.95
CA ILE A 48 -1.34 -0.43 -4.53
C ILE A 48 -1.57 1.08 -4.35
N TRP A 49 -0.73 1.91 -4.96
CA TRP A 49 -0.87 3.36 -4.90
C TRP A 49 -2.11 3.82 -5.66
N GLU A 50 -2.38 3.26 -6.84
CA GLU A 50 -3.54 3.65 -7.65
C GLU A 50 -4.86 3.40 -6.91
N MET A 51 -4.96 2.29 -6.18
CA MET A 51 -6.13 1.98 -5.34
C MET A 51 -6.20 2.92 -4.13
N CYS A 52 -5.05 3.24 -3.50
CA CYS A 52 -5.02 4.08 -2.29
C CYS A 52 -5.07 5.60 -2.53
N ARG A 53 -4.70 6.12 -3.71
CA ARG A 53 -4.40 7.57 -3.89
C ARG A 53 -5.58 8.51 -3.65
N LYS A 54 -6.80 7.99 -3.76
CA LYS A 54 -8.07 8.71 -3.51
C LYS A 54 -8.69 8.39 -2.14
N SER A 55 -8.05 7.53 -1.33
CA SER A 55 -8.61 7.07 -0.05
C SER A 55 -8.50 8.12 1.05
N ALA A 56 -9.48 8.16 1.95
CA ALA A 56 -9.45 9.01 3.16
C ALA A 56 -8.24 8.72 4.06
N LYS A 57 -7.73 7.48 4.03
CA LYS A 57 -6.53 7.06 4.78
C LYS A 57 -5.28 7.78 4.30
N ARG A 58 -5.07 7.92 2.99
CA ARG A 58 -3.95 8.67 2.42
C ARG A 58 -3.97 10.14 2.87
N TYR A 59 -5.13 10.79 2.83
CA TYR A 59 -5.28 12.17 3.31
C TYR A 59 -5.06 12.32 4.82
N ARG A 60 -5.37 11.29 5.62
CA ARG A 60 -5.07 11.28 7.05
C ARG A 60 -3.56 11.18 7.29
N LEU A 61 -2.91 10.21 6.66
CA LEU A 61 -1.47 9.99 6.77
C LEU A 61 -0.65 11.19 6.26
N GLU A 62 -1.11 11.87 5.20
CA GLU A 62 -0.48 13.10 4.72
C GLU A 62 -0.63 14.27 5.70
N ARG A 63 -1.74 14.36 6.42
CA ARG A 63 -1.92 15.38 7.47
C ARG A 63 -1.02 15.08 8.67
N GLU A 64 -0.99 13.83 9.11
CA GLU A 64 -0.13 13.38 10.22
C GLU A 64 1.37 13.56 9.90
N ALA A 65 1.77 13.34 8.64
CA ALA A 65 3.15 13.52 8.20
C ALA A 65 3.56 14.99 8.02
N LYS A 66 2.60 15.92 7.87
CA LYS A 66 2.89 17.34 7.59
C LYS A 66 3.04 18.22 8.83
N GLY A 67 2.68 17.74 10.03
CA GLY A 67 2.86 18.48 11.29
C GLY A 67 1.99 19.72 11.38
#